data_AF-A0A8T1WI83-F1
#
_entry.id   AF-A0A8T1WI83-F1
#
_cell.length_a   1.000
_cell.length_b   1.000
_cell.length_c   1.000
_cell.angle_alpha   90.00
_cell.angle_beta   90.00
_cell.angle_gamma   90.00
#
_symmetry.space_group_name_H-M   'P 1'
#
loop_
_entity.id
_entity.type
_entity.pdbx_description
1 polymer ?
#
loop_
_entity_poly.entity_id
_entity_poly.type
_entity_poly.pdbx_seq_one_letter_code
_entity_poly.pdbx_strand_id
1 'polypeptide(L)'
;MRITVGDFQRRGINVWSTSPQWLSRNDDIDGEVVNDPLWGVKIVYPVEGAIEKSPVEFQVQINVHPGGEKRFAAEYDGARFCVEVNGVTTFCSKLNELGRQYDQPGNCTARAYLQVPGDSYGTKIQSLSAPVSFTLVNETEFDVHIARQLQKNNEKLRTGFQLSLLEWVQLQQREQDNEILLKLQRDLGTEGFQGKEEESDKLLLVIGVRTAGVSHFPFRQAIRETWASPSALPEGVKVLFLGCRPRAVVPDEDPNEEAQLRRTWEAIELEKQVYGDLLTDEMDCDDDYLQLADKTKEFLHLAATRYSHAQYVMVADDDIYLRLDEIARWLRSLGPRERFYAGQVREIENARKTPPTRAAGSPHYLSEQVYPLNELPPHAGLKVPFFPSNETVAEYSRRLCAQARLHFPGAVTTCTDFRDQLRSALRLSYNDELL
;
A
#
# COMPACT_ATOMS: atom_id res chain seq x y z
N MET A 1 -12.95 -6.17 -30.02
CA MET A 1 -12.76 -5.03 -30.94
C MET A 1 -12.51 -3.80 -30.07
N ARG A 2 -11.37 -3.12 -30.28
CA ARG A 2 -10.87 -1.98 -29.46
C ARG A 2 -11.94 -0.89 -29.28
N ILE A 3 -11.91 -0.20 -28.13
CA ILE A 3 -11.56 1.23 -28.06
C ILE A 3 -11.09 1.60 -26.64
N THR A 4 -9.95 2.27 -26.66
CA THR A 4 -9.09 2.72 -25.57
C THR A 4 -9.68 3.94 -24.85
N VAL A 5 -9.86 3.84 -23.53
CA VAL A 5 -9.97 4.98 -22.59
C VAL A 5 -8.58 5.31 -21.98
N GLY A 6 -7.54 4.62 -22.45
CA GLY A 6 -6.20 4.57 -21.84
C GLY A 6 -5.32 5.82 -22.01
N ASP A 7 -5.73 6.82 -22.81
CA ASP A 7 -4.92 8.02 -23.01
C ASP A 7 -5.15 9.12 -21.95
N PHE A 8 -6.22 9.04 -21.16
CA PHE A 8 -6.56 10.05 -20.15
C PHE A 8 -5.95 9.79 -18.76
N GLN A 9 -5.66 8.53 -18.42
CA GLN A 9 -5.31 8.11 -17.05
C GLN A 9 -3.93 8.57 -16.53
N ARG A 10 -3.09 9.24 -17.34
CA ARG A 10 -1.72 9.61 -16.92
C ARG A 10 -1.59 10.99 -16.26
N ARG A 11 -2.64 11.83 -16.20
CA ARG A 11 -2.45 13.30 -16.06
C ARG A 11 -3.50 14.07 -15.23
N GLY A 12 -4.15 13.41 -14.26
CA GLY A 12 -5.02 14.08 -13.26
C GLY A 12 -6.51 14.20 -13.63
N ILE A 13 -6.90 13.75 -14.83
CA ILE A 13 -8.31 13.64 -15.26
C ILE A 13 -8.60 12.16 -15.52
N ASN A 14 -9.46 11.55 -14.71
CA ASN A 14 -9.84 10.15 -14.88
C ASN A 14 -11.19 10.07 -15.59
N VAL A 15 -11.21 9.49 -16.79
CA VAL A 15 -12.45 9.18 -17.52
C VAL A 15 -12.84 7.74 -17.18
N TRP A 16 -14.01 7.55 -16.60
CA TRP A 16 -14.53 6.23 -16.24
C TRP A 16 -15.76 5.89 -17.09
N SER A 17 -15.71 4.72 -17.75
CA SER A 17 -16.87 4.00 -18.24
C SER A 17 -17.21 2.91 -17.22
N THR A 18 -18.33 3.04 -16.50
CA THR A 18 -18.79 1.94 -15.65
C THR A 18 -19.53 0.94 -16.51
N SER A 19 -19.09 -0.31 -16.56
CA SER A 19 -19.96 -1.43 -16.95
C SER A 19 -20.27 -2.18 -15.65
N PRO A 20 -21.46 -2.03 -15.05
CA PRO A 20 -21.78 -2.75 -13.82
C PRO A 20 -22.02 -4.22 -14.15
N GLN A 21 -21.00 -5.06 -14.01
CA GLN A 21 -21.15 -6.53 -14.09
C GLN A 21 -21.84 -7.16 -12.86
N TRP A 22 -22.39 -6.35 -11.94
CA TRP A 22 -23.09 -6.81 -10.74
C TRP A 22 -24.61 -6.53 -10.71
N LEU A 23 -25.19 -6.14 -11.84
CA LEU A 23 -26.65 -6.17 -12.04
C LEU A 23 -26.98 -7.23 -13.11
N SER A 24 -26.78 -8.51 -12.80
CA SER A 24 -27.50 -9.56 -13.53
C SER A 24 -28.83 -9.80 -12.84
N ARG A 25 -29.85 -9.08 -13.28
CA ARG A 25 -31.22 -9.60 -13.37
C ARG A 25 -31.99 -8.74 -14.35
N ASN A 26 -32.39 -9.41 -15.44
CA ASN A 26 -33.37 -9.03 -16.44
C ASN A 26 -34.16 -7.77 -16.10
N ASP A 27 -33.91 -6.72 -16.87
CA ASP A 27 -34.98 -5.89 -17.43
C ASP A 27 -34.49 -5.38 -18.79
N ASP A 28 -35.09 -5.92 -19.85
CA ASP A 28 -35.11 -5.28 -21.16
C ASP A 28 -35.81 -3.94 -20.97
N ILE A 29 -35.03 -2.87 -20.82
CA ILE A 29 -35.55 -1.50 -20.92
C ILE A 29 -35.16 -0.97 -22.30
N ASP A 30 -36.19 -0.86 -23.13
CA ASP A 30 -36.20 -0.19 -24.41
C ASP A 30 -35.50 1.19 -24.34
N GLY A 31 -34.42 1.33 -25.10
CA GLY A 31 -34.27 2.39 -26.10
C GLY A 31 -34.43 3.86 -25.69
N GLU A 32 -34.15 4.27 -24.46
CA GLU A 32 -34.02 5.70 -24.18
C GLU A 32 -32.65 6.19 -24.70
N VAL A 33 -32.67 6.95 -25.80
CA VAL A 33 -31.47 7.61 -26.33
C VAL A 33 -31.01 8.62 -25.29
N VAL A 34 -30.01 8.24 -24.48
CA VAL A 34 -29.34 9.18 -23.59
C VAL A 34 -28.72 10.27 -24.46
N ASN A 35 -29.28 11.49 -24.37
CA ASN A 35 -28.92 12.60 -25.25
C ASN A 35 -27.46 13.03 -25.07
N ASP A 36 -26.91 13.00 -23.85
CA ASP A 36 -25.51 13.34 -23.56
C ASP A 36 -24.72 12.08 -23.16
N PRO A 37 -23.60 11.73 -23.81
CA PRO A 37 -22.80 10.58 -23.40
C PRO A 37 -22.19 10.72 -21.99
N LEU A 38 -22.21 11.93 -21.42
CA LEU A 38 -21.68 12.24 -20.09
C LEU A 38 -22.80 12.34 -19.05
N TRP A 39 -22.62 11.68 -17.90
CA TRP A 39 -23.56 11.74 -16.78
C TRP A 39 -23.08 12.59 -15.60
N GLY A 40 -21.82 13.05 -15.62
CA GLY A 40 -21.37 14.04 -14.65
C GLY A 40 -19.88 14.35 -14.66
N VAL A 41 -19.54 15.36 -13.86
CA VAL A 41 -18.16 15.73 -13.54
C VAL A 41 -18.07 15.85 -12.03
N LYS A 42 -17.01 15.32 -11.43
CA LYS A 42 -16.81 15.31 -9.98
C LYS A 42 -15.37 15.66 -9.63
N ILE A 43 -15.18 16.60 -8.71
CA ILE A 43 -13.89 16.79 -8.04
C ILE A 43 -13.69 15.62 -7.08
N VAL A 44 -12.65 14.81 -7.33
CA VAL A 44 -12.23 13.69 -6.48
C VAL A 44 -11.27 14.17 -5.41
N TYR A 45 -10.49 15.20 -5.74
CA TYR A 45 -9.57 15.83 -4.82
C TYR A 45 -9.44 17.34 -5.14
N PRO A 46 -9.47 18.25 -4.16
CA PRO A 46 -9.62 18.00 -2.71
C PRO A 46 -10.95 17.34 -2.33
N VAL A 47 -11.01 16.75 -1.14
CA VAL A 47 -12.26 16.22 -0.59
C VAL A 47 -12.95 17.28 0.28
N GLU A 48 -14.27 17.11 0.47
CA GLU A 48 -15.08 18.02 1.27
C GLU A 48 -14.54 18.13 2.71
N GLY A 49 -14.34 19.36 3.18
CA GLY A 49 -13.82 19.69 4.50
C GLY A 49 -12.32 19.45 4.70
N ALA A 50 -11.58 19.11 3.64
CA ALA A 50 -10.14 18.87 3.75
C ALA A 50 -9.37 20.14 4.12
N ILE A 51 -8.28 19.97 4.87
CA ILE A 51 -7.26 20.99 5.04
C ILE A 51 -6.08 20.57 4.18
N GLU A 52 -5.72 21.36 3.18
CA GLU A 52 -4.72 21.03 2.17
C GLU A 52 -3.56 22.00 2.16
N LYS A 53 -2.40 21.51 1.75
CA LYS A 53 -1.19 22.31 1.60
C LYS A 53 -1.19 23.07 0.28
N SER A 54 -0.91 24.37 0.32
CA SER A 54 -0.63 25.16 -0.88
C SER A 54 0.71 24.76 -1.52
N PRO A 55 0.79 24.58 -2.86
CA PRO A 55 -0.30 24.68 -3.83
C PRO A 55 -1.06 23.35 -3.99
N VAL A 56 -2.38 23.43 -4.23
CA VAL A 56 -3.24 22.26 -4.41
C VAL A 56 -3.45 21.92 -5.88
N GLU A 57 -3.33 20.62 -6.19
CA GLU A 57 -3.58 20.06 -7.52
C GLU A 57 -4.93 19.37 -7.54
N PHE A 58 -5.86 19.81 -8.38
CA PHE A 58 -7.19 19.20 -8.46
C PHE A 58 -7.18 17.89 -9.25
N GLN A 59 -7.85 16.86 -8.72
CA GLN A 59 -8.15 15.65 -9.48
C GLN A 59 -9.63 15.59 -9.76
N VAL A 60 -9.98 15.40 -11.04
CA VAL A 60 -11.36 15.39 -11.48
C VAL A 60 -11.68 14.13 -12.24
N GLN A 61 -12.87 13.63 -11.97
CA GLN A 61 -13.46 12.48 -12.61
C GLN A 61 -14.54 12.93 -13.59
N ILE A 62 -14.43 12.44 -14.82
CA ILE A 62 -15.43 12.61 -15.88
C ILE A 62 -16.14 11.28 -16.04
N ASN A 63 -17.46 11.34 -15.93
CA ASN A 63 -18.32 10.17 -15.83
C ASN A 63 -19.09 9.99 -17.13
N VAL A 64 -18.78 8.90 -17.85
CA VAL A 64 -19.38 8.59 -19.17
C VAL A 64 -20.30 7.38 -19.02
N HIS A 65 -21.45 7.41 -19.68
CA HIS A 65 -22.38 6.29 -19.69
C HIS A 65 -21.74 5.06 -20.38
N PRO A 66 -22.01 3.83 -19.91
CA PRO A 66 -21.53 2.62 -20.56
C PRO A 66 -21.86 2.60 -22.05
N GLY A 67 -20.86 2.38 -22.91
CA GLY A 67 -21.03 2.37 -24.37
C GLY A 67 -21.07 3.76 -25.03
N GLY A 68 -21.00 4.83 -24.24
CA GLY A 68 -20.98 6.22 -24.69
C GLY A 68 -19.59 6.75 -25.05
N GLU A 69 -18.52 5.94 -24.96
CA GLU A 69 -17.14 6.41 -25.02
C GLU A 69 -16.78 6.98 -26.40
N LYS A 70 -17.25 6.33 -27.48
CA LYS A 70 -17.01 6.82 -28.85
C LYS A 70 -17.74 8.13 -29.12
N ARG A 71 -18.96 8.27 -28.57
CA ARG A 71 -19.76 9.49 -28.68
C ARG A 71 -19.12 10.62 -27.88
N PHE A 72 -18.69 10.35 -26.66
CA PHE A 72 -17.95 11.30 -25.84
C PHE A 72 -16.70 11.82 -26.57
N ALA A 73 -15.89 10.92 -27.14
CA ALA A 73 -14.70 11.31 -27.88
C ALA A 73 -14.99 12.18 -29.12
N ALA A 74 -16.16 12.02 -29.76
CA ALA A 74 -16.57 12.80 -30.92
C ALA A 74 -17.25 14.12 -30.55
N GLU A 75 -18.17 14.11 -29.59
CA GLU A 75 -19.00 15.26 -29.18
C GLU A 75 -18.22 16.25 -28.30
N TYR A 76 -17.23 15.77 -27.55
CA TYR A 76 -16.38 16.58 -26.67
C TYR A 76 -14.96 16.76 -27.23
N ASP A 77 -14.77 16.56 -28.54
CA ASP A 77 -13.51 16.90 -29.18
C ASP A 77 -13.24 18.41 -29.06
N GLY A 78 -12.04 18.77 -28.63
CA GLY A 78 -11.68 20.16 -28.33
C GLY A 78 -12.32 20.76 -27.05
N ALA A 79 -13.07 19.98 -26.27
CA ALA A 79 -13.56 20.43 -24.97
C ALA A 79 -12.40 20.76 -24.01
N ARG A 80 -12.63 21.78 -23.19
CA ARG A 80 -11.70 22.20 -22.14
C ARG A 80 -12.25 21.81 -20.78
N PHE A 81 -11.35 21.36 -19.92
CA PHE A 81 -11.64 21.12 -18.53
C PHE A 81 -11.28 22.38 -17.72
N CYS A 82 -12.22 22.87 -16.92
CA CYS A 82 -12.07 24.08 -16.15
C CYS A 82 -12.41 23.85 -14.66
N VAL A 83 -11.70 24.56 -13.79
CA VAL A 83 -12.03 24.66 -12.38
C VAL A 83 -12.20 26.11 -11.98
N GLU A 84 -13.26 26.35 -11.24
CA GLU A 84 -13.59 27.58 -10.58
C GLU A 84 -13.28 27.43 -9.10
N VAL A 85 -12.58 28.40 -8.51
CA VAL A 85 -12.39 28.51 -7.05
C VAL A 85 -12.92 29.87 -6.62
N ASN A 86 -13.80 29.87 -5.62
CA ASN A 86 -14.38 31.09 -5.04
C ASN A 86 -15.04 32.03 -6.07
N GLY A 87 -15.70 31.48 -7.09
CA GLY A 87 -16.38 32.29 -8.12
C GLY A 87 -15.50 32.65 -9.32
N VAL A 88 -14.22 32.27 -9.31
CA VAL A 88 -13.24 32.66 -10.34
C VAL A 88 -12.69 31.42 -11.02
N THR A 89 -12.74 31.38 -12.35
CA THR A 89 -12.10 30.31 -13.13
C THR A 89 -10.58 30.43 -13.00
N THR A 90 -9.96 29.50 -12.27
CA THR A 90 -8.53 29.53 -11.95
C THR A 90 -7.70 28.83 -13.01
N PHE A 91 -8.25 27.78 -13.64
CA PHE A 91 -7.61 27.15 -14.79
C PHE A 91 -8.63 26.54 -15.75
N CYS A 92 -8.24 26.52 -17.02
CA CYS A 92 -8.93 25.84 -18.11
C CYS A 92 -7.90 25.22 -19.05
N SER A 93 -7.83 23.90 -19.12
CA SER A 93 -6.88 23.16 -19.98
C SER A 93 -7.63 22.25 -20.96
N LYS A 94 -6.95 21.75 -22.00
CA LYS A 94 -7.52 20.64 -22.77
C LYS A 94 -7.60 19.38 -21.90
N LEU A 95 -8.50 18.45 -22.23
CA LEU A 95 -8.67 17.19 -21.51
C LEU A 95 -7.41 16.30 -21.41
N ASN A 96 -6.40 16.54 -22.25
CA ASN A 96 -5.12 15.82 -22.30
C ASN A 96 -3.93 16.63 -21.73
N GLU A 97 -4.16 17.86 -21.28
CA GLU A 97 -3.18 18.77 -20.70
C GLU A 97 -3.30 18.77 -19.17
N LEU A 98 -2.16 18.87 -18.47
CA LEU A 98 -2.11 18.89 -17.02
C LEU A 98 -2.91 20.06 -16.45
N GLY A 99 -3.71 19.80 -15.42
CA GLY A 99 -4.37 20.84 -14.63
C GLY A 99 -3.33 21.74 -13.95
N ARG A 100 -3.66 23.02 -13.76
CA ARG A 100 -2.80 23.95 -13.02
C ARG A 100 -3.12 23.89 -11.53
N GLN A 101 -2.11 24.20 -10.72
CA GLN A 101 -2.25 24.24 -9.26
C GLN A 101 -2.88 25.57 -8.80
N TYR A 102 -3.58 25.54 -7.67
CA TYR A 102 -4.11 26.72 -6.99
C TYR A 102 -3.35 26.95 -5.69
N ASP A 103 -2.88 28.17 -5.45
CA ASP A 103 -1.88 28.46 -4.42
C ASP A 103 -2.32 29.47 -3.36
N GLN A 104 -3.48 30.11 -3.53
CA GLN A 104 -3.94 31.15 -2.61
C GLN A 104 -4.51 30.55 -1.33
N PRO A 105 -3.87 30.76 -0.16
CA PRO A 105 -4.36 30.21 1.11
C PRO A 105 -5.70 30.82 1.52
N GLY A 106 -6.49 30.04 2.25
CA GLY A 106 -7.79 30.45 2.77
C GLY A 106 -8.87 29.39 2.55
N ASN A 107 -10.10 29.74 2.94
CA ASN A 107 -11.26 28.90 2.68
C ASN A 107 -11.61 28.97 1.20
N CYS A 108 -11.64 27.81 0.56
CA CYS A 108 -11.84 27.64 -0.86
C CYS A 108 -13.13 26.85 -1.09
N THR A 109 -13.91 27.27 -2.08
CA THR A 109 -15.01 26.47 -2.63
C THR A 109 -14.78 26.31 -4.11
N ALA A 110 -14.54 25.06 -4.54
CA ALA A 110 -14.22 24.74 -5.92
C ALA A 110 -15.36 24.04 -6.66
N ARG A 111 -15.48 24.31 -7.96
CA ARG A 111 -16.36 23.61 -8.89
C ARG A 111 -15.61 23.28 -10.17
N ALA A 112 -15.94 22.15 -10.77
CA ALA A 112 -15.34 21.67 -12.01
C ALA A 112 -16.40 21.64 -13.10
N TYR A 113 -16.04 22.03 -14.32
CA TYR A 113 -16.95 21.98 -15.46
C TYR A 113 -16.20 21.71 -16.77
N LEU A 114 -16.95 21.28 -17.79
CA LEU A 114 -16.46 21.17 -19.16
C LEU A 114 -16.92 22.38 -19.96
N GLN A 115 -16.03 22.93 -20.76
CA GLN A 115 -16.31 24.02 -21.67
C GLN A 115 -16.19 23.49 -23.09
N VAL A 116 -17.31 23.47 -23.82
CA VAL A 116 -17.37 22.96 -25.19
C VAL A 116 -17.39 24.17 -26.15
N PRO A 117 -16.68 24.12 -27.30
CA PRO A 117 -16.81 25.14 -28.34
C PRO A 117 -18.29 25.28 -28.76
N GLY A 118 -18.82 26.50 -28.75
CA GLY A 118 -20.20 26.79 -29.18
C GLY A 118 -20.26 27.50 -30.54
N ASP A 119 -21.45 27.56 -31.14
CA ASP A 119 -21.66 28.26 -32.42
C ASP A 119 -21.79 29.79 -32.22
N SER A 120 -21.11 30.57 -33.08
CA SER A 120 -21.16 32.03 -33.33
C SER A 120 -21.22 33.04 -32.16
N TYR A 121 -21.48 32.65 -30.91
CA TYR A 121 -21.71 33.53 -29.76
C TYR A 121 -20.96 33.12 -28.48
N GLY A 122 -19.94 32.26 -28.59
CA GLY A 122 -19.03 31.94 -27.49
C GLY A 122 -19.15 30.51 -26.98
N THR A 123 -18.37 30.21 -25.94
CA THR A 123 -18.22 28.87 -25.37
C THR A 123 -19.37 28.49 -24.46
N LYS A 124 -19.84 27.24 -24.52
CA LYS A 124 -20.91 26.71 -23.66
C LYS A 124 -20.32 25.95 -22.47
N ILE A 125 -20.77 26.26 -21.25
CA ILE A 125 -20.50 25.45 -20.06
C ILE A 125 -21.42 24.22 -20.10
N GLN A 126 -20.80 23.05 -20.05
CA GLN A 126 -21.46 21.75 -19.99
C GLN A 126 -21.04 21.05 -18.67
N SER A 127 -22.02 20.47 -17.98
CA SER A 127 -21.82 19.60 -16.80
C SER A 127 -20.95 20.17 -15.69
N LEU A 128 -21.61 20.90 -14.78
CA LEU A 128 -21.03 21.51 -13.58
C LEU A 128 -21.05 20.51 -12.41
N SER A 129 -19.92 20.35 -11.72
CA SER A 129 -19.83 19.52 -10.52
C SER A 129 -20.55 20.15 -9.32
N ALA A 130 -20.88 19.31 -8.33
CA ALA A 130 -21.16 19.82 -6.99
C ALA A 130 -19.96 20.64 -6.46
N PRO A 131 -20.20 21.70 -5.65
CA PRO A 131 -19.13 22.42 -4.99
C PRO A 131 -18.41 21.52 -3.98
N VAL A 132 -17.10 21.72 -3.85
CA VAL A 132 -16.29 21.14 -2.78
C VAL A 132 -15.64 22.25 -1.98
N SER A 133 -15.87 22.28 -0.67
CA SER A 133 -15.25 23.23 0.23
C SER A 133 -14.05 22.63 0.94
N PHE A 134 -12.94 23.35 0.98
CA PHE A 134 -11.69 22.94 1.64
C PHE A 134 -10.92 24.17 2.12
N THR A 135 -9.95 23.99 3.01
CA THR A 135 -9.07 25.08 3.49
C THR A 135 -7.67 24.86 2.96
N LEU A 136 -7.13 25.84 2.24
CA LEU A 136 -5.75 25.80 1.78
C LEU A 136 -4.86 26.55 2.78
N VAL A 137 -3.84 25.89 3.31
CA VAL A 137 -2.91 26.44 4.30
C VAL A 137 -1.47 26.42 3.78
N ASN A 138 -0.60 27.20 4.41
CA ASN A 138 0.83 27.09 4.14
C ASN A 138 1.41 25.79 4.72
N GLU A 139 2.65 25.50 4.37
CA GLU A 139 3.40 24.34 4.84
C GLU A 139 3.39 24.16 6.36
N THR A 140 3.77 25.20 7.10
CA THR A 140 3.92 25.14 8.56
C THR A 140 2.59 24.80 9.24
N GLU A 141 1.51 25.41 8.78
CA GLU A 141 0.16 25.15 9.28
C GLU A 141 -0.32 23.74 8.96
N PHE A 142 -0.01 23.22 7.75
CA PHE A 142 -0.33 21.85 7.36
C PHE A 142 0.41 20.83 8.22
N ASP A 143 1.71 21.02 8.45
CA ASP A 143 2.53 20.09 9.23
C ASP A 143 2.05 20.03 10.69
N VAL A 144 1.69 21.19 11.27
CA VAL A 144 1.05 21.27 12.59
C VAL A 144 -0.30 20.55 12.62
N HIS A 145 -1.10 20.66 11.56
CA HIS A 145 -2.37 19.93 11.44
C HIS A 145 -2.16 18.41 11.43
N ILE A 146 -1.24 17.91 10.59
CA ILE A 146 -0.95 16.49 10.45
C ILE A 146 -0.38 15.91 11.75
N ALA A 147 0.56 16.61 12.40
CA ALA A 147 1.12 16.18 13.68
C ALA A 147 0.02 16.03 14.75
N ARG A 148 -0.92 16.99 14.81
CA ARG A 148 -2.07 16.92 15.72
C ARG A 148 -2.99 15.73 15.40
N GLN A 149 -3.25 15.45 14.13
CA GLN A 149 -4.05 14.28 13.73
C GLN A 149 -3.37 12.96 14.09
N LEU A 150 -2.05 12.86 13.85
CA LEU A 150 -1.26 11.70 14.23
C LEU A 150 -1.28 11.48 15.74
N GLN A 151 -1.09 12.53 16.54
CA GLN A 151 -1.18 12.44 17.99
C GLN A 151 -2.55 11.93 18.44
N LYS A 152 -3.63 12.52 17.90
CA LYS A 152 -5.01 12.11 18.20
C LYS A 152 -5.32 10.67 17.78
N ASN A 153 -4.70 10.19 16.70
CA ASN A 153 -4.84 8.81 16.26
C ASN A 153 -3.99 7.86 17.12
N ASN A 154 -2.78 8.26 17.51
CA ASN A 154 -1.92 7.49 18.41
C ASN A 154 -2.56 7.29 19.78
N GLU A 155 -3.33 8.26 20.28
CA GLU A 155 -4.13 8.12 21.51
C GLU A 155 -5.16 6.99 21.44
N LYS A 156 -5.54 6.54 20.24
CA LYS A 156 -6.46 5.40 20.03
C LYS A 156 -5.73 4.08 19.88
N LEU A 157 -4.42 4.10 19.65
CA LEU A 157 -3.62 2.90 19.45
C LEU A 157 -3.21 2.33 20.81
N ARG A 158 -3.01 1.01 20.87
CA ARG A 158 -2.60 0.37 22.12
C ARG A 158 -1.24 0.90 22.58
N THR A 159 -1.01 0.89 23.88
CA THR A 159 0.30 1.20 24.45
C THR A 159 1.36 0.23 23.88
N GLY A 160 2.51 0.78 23.48
CA GLY A 160 3.63 -0.02 22.98
C GLY A 160 3.46 -0.57 21.55
N PHE A 161 2.52 -0.07 20.74
CA PHE A 161 2.32 -0.55 19.37
C PHE A 161 3.52 -0.33 18.42
N GLN A 162 4.46 0.56 18.77
CA GLN A 162 5.67 0.85 18.00
C GLN A 162 6.96 0.38 18.69
N LEU A 163 6.86 -0.44 19.74
CA LEU A 163 8.04 -0.95 20.42
C LEU A 163 8.95 -1.64 19.40
N SER A 164 10.21 -1.25 19.35
CA SER A 164 11.23 -2.02 18.65
C SER A 164 11.41 -3.39 19.33
N LEU A 165 12.01 -4.34 18.61
CA LEU A 165 12.32 -5.66 19.16
C LEU A 165 13.10 -5.56 20.48
N LEU A 166 14.13 -4.71 20.53
CA LEU A 166 14.96 -4.54 21.72
C LEU A 166 14.20 -3.90 22.90
N GLU A 167 13.33 -2.92 22.65
CA GLU A 167 12.50 -2.32 23.71
C GLU A 167 11.46 -3.33 24.24
N TRP A 168 10.88 -4.15 23.35
CA TRP A 168 10.00 -5.23 23.73
C TRP A 168 10.72 -6.27 24.60
N VAL A 169 11.93 -6.69 24.24
CA VAL A 169 12.74 -7.60 25.07
C VAL A 169 13.05 -7.01 26.45
N GLN A 170 13.41 -5.73 26.53
CA GLN A 170 13.63 -5.07 27.82
C GLN A 170 12.37 -5.02 28.69
N LEU A 171 11.18 -4.93 28.07
CA LEU A 171 9.92 -5.03 28.79
C LEU A 171 9.66 -6.47 29.25
N GLN A 172 9.87 -7.45 28.38
CA GLN A 172 9.71 -8.87 28.73
C GLN A 172 10.66 -9.29 29.85
N GLN A 173 11.92 -8.86 29.81
CA GLN A 173 12.88 -9.12 30.90
C GLN A 173 12.43 -8.47 32.21
N ARG A 174 11.94 -7.23 32.18
CA ARG A 174 11.38 -6.58 33.39
C ARG A 174 10.14 -7.29 33.91
N GLU A 175 9.26 -7.76 33.03
CA GLU A 175 8.09 -8.54 33.42
C GLU A 175 8.48 -9.90 33.99
N GLN A 176 9.45 -10.60 33.37
CA GLN A 176 10.01 -11.84 33.89
C GLN A 176 10.71 -11.63 35.23
N ASP A 177 11.50 -10.58 35.40
CA ASP A 177 12.13 -10.25 36.67
C ASP A 177 11.07 -9.94 37.74
N ASN A 178 10.01 -9.22 37.38
CA ASN A 178 8.88 -8.97 38.28
C ASN A 178 8.12 -10.26 38.60
N GLU A 179 7.89 -11.13 37.62
CA GLU A 179 7.28 -12.44 37.83
C GLU A 179 8.17 -13.34 38.68
N ILE A 180 9.48 -13.33 38.47
CA ILE A 180 10.46 -14.04 39.28
C ILE A 180 10.45 -13.46 40.70
N LEU A 181 10.39 -12.14 40.88
CA LEU A 181 10.24 -11.52 42.20
C LEU A 181 8.92 -11.93 42.87
N LEU A 182 7.82 -11.98 42.12
CA LEU A 182 6.50 -12.41 42.61
C LEU A 182 6.45 -13.93 42.85
N LYS A 183 7.17 -14.74 42.07
CA LYS A 183 7.33 -16.19 42.22
C LYS A 183 8.25 -16.52 43.38
N LEU A 184 9.38 -15.81 43.57
CA LEU A 184 10.21 -15.90 44.78
C LEU A 184 9.43 -15.49 46.04
N GLN A 185 8.42 -14.61 45.90
CA GLN A 185 7.47 -14.31 46.98
C GLN A 185 6.38 -15.38 47.16
N ARG A 186 6.08 -16.22 46.16
CA ARG A 186 5.02 -17.24 46.19
C ARG A 186 5.51 -18.68 46.33
N ASP A 187 6.75 -18.99 45.95
CA ASP A 187 7.27 -20.35 45.79
C ASP A 187 7.89 -20.88 47.09
N LEU A 188 7.03 -20.84 48.11
CA LEU A 188 6.87 -21.88 49.13
C LEU A 188 5.91 -23.00 48.64
N GLY A 189 5.80 -23.26 47.32
CA GLY A 189 4.86 -24.27 46.81
C GLY A 189 5.09 -24.65 45.33
N THR A 190 5.07 -25.95 45.08
CA THR A 190 5.72 -26.72 43.98
C THR A 190 4.90 -26.89 42.69
N GLU A 191 5.63 -27.03 41.55
CA GLU A 191 5.36 -27.73 40.26
C GLU A 191 4.12 -27.34 39.42
N GLY A 192 4.08 -27.35 38.08
CA GLY A 192 4.89 -27.93 36.99
C GLY A 192 3.92 -28.55 35.96
N PHE A 193 3.98 -28.21 34.64
CA PHE A 193 3.12 -28.86 33.62
C PHE A 193 3.74 -28.93 32.21
N GLN A 194 3.56 -30.09 31.57
CA GLN A 194 3.97 -30.46 30.20
C GLN A 194 2.87 -30.15 29.16
N GLY A 195 3.32 -29.84 27.94
CA GLY A 195 2.49 -29.56 26.76
C GLY A 195 1.91 -30.81 26.08
N LYS A 196 0.86 -30.57 25.29
CA LYS A 196 0.24 -31.50 24.36
C LYS A 196 0.53 -31.04 22.94
N GLU A 197 1.04 -31.94 22.10
CA GLU A 197 1.02 -31.81 20.65
C GLU A 197 -0.41 -32.04 20.14
N GLU A 198 -0.90 -31.12 19.31
CA GLU A 198 -2.21 -31.22 18.67
C GLU A 198 -2.13 -31.85 17.27
N GLU A 199 -3.23 -32.55 17.01
CA GLU A 199 -3.56 -33.45 15.92
C GLU A 199 -3.54 -32.73 14.55
N SER A 200 -3.00 -33.40 13.54
CA SER A 200 -2.82 -32.89 12.17
C SER A 200 -4.15 -32.60 11.47
N ASP A 201 -4.63 -31.37 11.64
CA ASP A 201 -5.81 -30.86 10.96
C ASP A 201 -5.54 -30.59 9.46
N LYS A 202 -6.57 -30.64 8.60
CA LYS A 202 -6.40 -30.45 7.15
C LYS A 202 -5.98 -29.00 6.83
N LEU A 203 -4.68 -28.80 6.64
CA LEU A 203 -4.09 -27.51 6.27
C LEU A 203 -4.61 -27.03 4.91
N LEU A 204 -5.35 -25.93 4.89
CA LEU A 204 -5.88 -25.28 3.69
C LEU A 204 -4.83 -24.36 3.06
N LEU A 205 -4.24 -23.46 3.85
CA LEU A 205 -3.41 -22.37 3.37
C LEU A 205 -2.22 -22.12 4.31
N VAL A 206 -1.01 -22.05 3.74
CA VAL A 206 0.18 -21.54 4.45
C VAL A 206 0.60 -20.21 3.86
N ILE A 207 0.76 -19.21 4.71
CA ILE A 207 1.12 -17.84 4.34
C ILE A 207 2.51 -17.54 4.87
N GLY A 208 3.44 -17.21 3.96
CA GLY A 208 4.76 -16.69 4.29
C GLY A 208 4.77 -15.17 4.16
N VAL A 209 4.92 -14.47 5.28
CA VAL A 209 4.97 -13.01 5.35
C VAL A 209 6.43 -12.55 5.35
N ARG A 210 6.88 -11.94 4.26
CA ARG A 210 8.22 -11.36 4.16
C ARG A 210 8.31 -10.15 5.07
N THR A 211 9.34 -10.12 5.90
CA THR A 211 9.54 -9.09 6.93
C THR A 211 11.01 -8.90 7.21
N ALA A 212 11.42 -7.70 7.60
CA ALA A 212 12.77 -7.48 8.14
C ALA A 212 12.84 -8.07 9.56
N GLY A 213 13.77 -8.99 9.80
CA GLY A 213 13.86 -9.77 11.04
C GLY A 213 13.96 -8.91 12.29
N VAL A 214 14.62 -7.74 12.20
CA VAL A 214 14.85 -6.85 13.36
C VAL A 214 13.93 -5.63 13.35
N SER A 215 14.00 -4.81 12.30
CA SER A 215 13.34 -3.50 12.25
C SER A 215 11.82 -3.57 12.14
N HIS A 216 11.28 -4.65 11.58
CA HIS A 216 9.84 -4.79 11.34
C HIS A 216 9.11 -5.59 12.43
N PHE A 217 9.70 -5.72 13.62
CA PHE A 217 8.99 -6.27 14.78
C PHE A 217 7.61 -5.62 15.03
N PRO A 218 7.43 -4.27 14.98
CA PRO A 218 6.12 -3.66 15.14
C PRO A 218 5.08 -4.13 14.11
N PHE A 219 5.50 -4.40 12.87
CA PHE A 219 4.62 -4.85 11.79
C PHE A 219 4.15 -6.28 12.08
N ARG A 220 5.06 -7.16 12.50
CA ARG A 220 4.71 -8.52 12.94
C ARG A 220 3.73 -8.50 14.12
N GLN A 221 3.96 -7.64 15.11
CA GLN A 221 3.03 -7.48 16.23
C GLN A 221 1.64 -7.02 15.77
N ALA A 222 1.58 -6.02 14.89
CA ALA A 222 0.30 -5.56 14.34
C ALA A 222 -0.44 -6.68 13.59
N ILE A 223 0.28 -7.53 12.85
CA ILE A 223 -0.30 -8.68 12.15
C ILE A 223 -0.84 -9.72 13.15
N ARG A 224 -0.04 -10.10 14.16
CA ARG A 224 -0.42 -11.04 15.24
C ARG A 224 -1.65 -10.58 16.02
N GLU A 225 -1.84 -9.27 16.15
CA GLU A 225 -2.96 -8.68 16.90
C GLU A 225 -4.18 -8.38 16.04
N THR A 226 -4.04 -8.48 14.71
CA THR A 226 -5.13 -8.19 13.77
C THR A 226 -5.50 -9.43 12.99
N TRP A 227 -5.13 -9.51 11.72
CA TRP A 227 -5.63 -10.51 10.78
C TRP A 227 -4.99 -11.89 10.97
N ALA A 228 -3.88 -12.01 11.69
CA ALA A 228 -3.28 -13.29 12.07
C ALA A 228 -3.50 -13.63 13.56
N SER A 229 -4.38 -12.92 14.26
CA SER A 229 -4.70 -13.24 15.66
C SER A 229 -5.42 -14.58 15.78
N PRO A 230 -5.31 -15.28 16.93
CA PRO A 230 -5.98 -16.56 17.14
C PRO A 230 -7.50 -16.52 16.91
N SER A 231 -8.14 -15.36 17.14
CA SER A 231 -9.57 -15.18 16.94
C SER A 231 -9.96 -14.81 15.50
N ALA A 232 -9.05 -14.26 14.71
CA ALA A 232 -9.28 -13.88 13.31
C ALA A 232 -8.82 -14.96 12.33
N LEU A 233 -7.85 -15.80 12.72
CA LEU A 233 -7.23 -16.80 11.86
C LEU A 233 -8.22 -17.94 11.55
N PRO A 234 -8.58 -18.17 10.28
CA PRO A 234 -9.50 -19.26 9.94
C PRO A 234 -8.88 -20.64 10.15
N GLU A 235 -9.72 -21.63 10.45
CA GLU A 235 -9.32 -23.04 10.57
C GLU A 235 -8.57 -23.53 9.31
N GLY A 236 -7.45 -24.22 9.52
CA GLY A 236 -6.58 -24.71 8.45
C GLY A 236 -5.73 -23.61 7.78
N VAL A 237 -5.65 -22.40 8.32
CA VAL A 237 -4.73 -21.36 7.84
C VAL A 237 -3.56 -21.22 8.81
N LYS A 238 -2.33 -21.18 8.28
CA LYS A 238 -1.10 -20.96 9.05
C LYS A 238 -0.35 -19.74 8.51
N VAL A 239 0.11 -18.87 9.41
CA VAL A 239 0.92 -17.68 9.09
C VAL A 239 2.31 -17.86 9.68
N LEU A 240 3.34 -17.56 8.88
CA LEU A 240 4.75 -17.62 9.26
C LEU A 240 5.44 -16.33 8.82
N PHE A 241 6.29 -15.77 9.66
CA PHE A 241 7.11 -14.62 9.34
C PHE A 241 8.47 -15.06 8.79
N LEU A 242 8.86 -14.51 7.65
CA LEU A 242 10.08 -14.84 6.94
C LEU A 242 11.13 -13.77 7.23
N GLY A 243 11.88 -13.94 8.32
CA GLY A 243 12.91 -13.00 8.77
C GLY A 243 14.25 -13.14 8.06
N CYS A 244 14.65 -14.37 7.70
CA CYS A 244 16.02 -14.72 7.27
C CYS A 244 17.07 -14.35 8.36
N ARG A 245 18.35 -14.59 8.10
CA ARG A 245 19.43 -14.24 9.04
C ARG A 245 19.74 -12.74 8.93
N PRO A 246 19.70 -11.96 10.03
CA PRO A 246 20.21 -10.60 10.00
C PRO A 246 21.66 -10.59 9.53
N ARG A 247 21.99 -9.70 8.59
CA ARG A 247 23.36 -9.58 8.11
C ARG A 247 24.25 -9.10 9.25
N ALA A 248 25.20 -9.94 9.67
CA ALA A 248 26.32 -9.47 10.47
C ALA A 248 27.17 -8.61 9.54
N VAL A 249 27.20 -7.29 9.76
CA VAL A 249 28.33 -6.50 9.25
C VAL A 249 29.57 -7.14 9.86
N VAL A 250 30.55 -7.52 9.03
CA VAL A 250 31.84 -8.01 9.54
C VAL A 250 32.29 -6.96 10.53
N PRO A 251 32.40 -7.29 11.83
CA PRO A 251 32.84 -6.31 12.78
C PRO A 251 34.20 -5.84 12.29
N ASP A 252 34.36 -4.54 12.05
CA ASP A 252 35.63 -3.95 12.44
C ASP A 252 35.82 -4.35 13.92
N GLU A 253 37.04 -4.50 14.40
CA GLU A 253 37.35 -4.98 15.75
C GLU A 253 36.87 -4.02 16.89
N ASP A 254 35.64 -3.49 16.81
CA ASP A 254 34.90 -2.76 17.81
C ASP A 254 34.04 -3.74 18.64
N PRO A 255 34.43 -4.01 19.90
CA PRO A 255 33.66 -4.83 20.83
C PRO A 255 32.20 -4.37 21.04
N ASN A 256 31.88 -3.12 20.71
CA ASN A 256 30.53 -2.58 20.83
C ASN A 256 29.58 -3.13 19.75
N GLU A 257 30.08 -3.35 18.52
CA GLU A 257 29.29 -3.93 17.42
C GLU A 257 28.98 -5.40 17.66
N GLU A 258 29.97 -6.17 18.15
CA GLU A 258 29.77 -7.58 18.52
C GLU A 258 28.72 -7.72 19.64
N ALA A 259 28.80 -6.87 20.66
CA ALA A 259 27.83 -6.85 21.75
C ALA A 259 26.41 -6.50 21.25
N GLN A 260 26.28 -5.61 20.27
CA GLN A 260 25.01 -5.23 19.68
C GLN A 260 24.42 -6.34 18.81
N LEU A 261 25.23 -7.00 17.99
CA LEU A 261 24.82 -8.17 17.21
C LEU A 261 24.34 -9.29 18.12
N ARG A 262 25.08 -9.59 19.19
CA ARG A 262 24.69 -10.60 20.17
C ARG A 262 23.35 -10.28 20.83
N ARG A 263 23.13 -9.04 21.28
CA ARG A 263 21.83 -8.61 21.84
C ARG A 263 20.70 -8.75 20.84
N THR A 264 20.97 -8.47 19.57
CA THR A 264 19.98 -8.60 18.48
C THR A 264 19.59 -10.06 18.27
N TRP A 265 20.56 -10.97 18.23
CA TRP A 265 20.31 -12.41 18.13
C TRP A 265 19.56 -12.97 19.34
N GLU A 266 19.95 -12.59 20.56
CA GLU A 266 19.23 -12.95 21.78
C GLU A 266 17.78 -12.47 21.75
N ALA A 267 17.54 -11.28 21.18
CA ALA A 267 16.20 -10.73 21.06
C ALA A 267 15.33 -11.44 20.01
N ILE A 268 15.91 -11.81 18.87
CA ILE A 268 15.24 -12.62 17.85
C ILE A 268 14.86 -13.98 18.42
N GLU A 269 15.80 -14.63 19.12
CA GLU A 269 15.55 -15.95 19.70
C GLU A 269 14.44 -15.89 20.76
N LEU A 270 14.40 -14.83 21.58
CA LEU A 270 13.30 -14.63 22.51
C LEU A 270 11.96 -14.45 21.79
N GLU A 271 11.91 -13.69 20.69
CA GLU A 271 10.69 -13.58 19.87
C GLU A 271 10.25 -14.94 19.31
N LYS A 272 11.20 -15.73 18.77
CA LYS A 272 10.92 -17.07 18.24
C LYS A 272 10.35 -17.98 19.32
N GLN A 273 10.89 -17.93 20.54
CA GLN A 273 10.40 -18.73 21.67
C GLN A 273 9.00 -18.30 22.13
N VAL A 274 8.71 -17.00 22.12
CA VAL A 274 7.40 -16.49 22.56
C VAL A 274 6.30 -16.78 21.55
N TYR A 275 6.56 -16.59 20.26
CA TYR A 275 5.50 -16.65 19.24
C TYR A 275 5.55 -17.90 18.35
N GLY A 276 6.71 -18.54 18.19
CA GLY A 276 6.86 -19.78 17.41
C GLY A 276 6.58 -19.65 15.91
N ASP A 277 6.47 -18.43 15.39
CA ASP A 277 6.02 -18.13 14.01
C ASP A 277 7.08 -17.42 13.16
N LEU A 278 8.21 -17.00 13.75
CA LEU A 278 9.32 -16.34 13.06
C LEU A 278 10.37 -17.34 12.59
N LEU A 279 10.63 -17.35 11.29
CA LEU A 279 11.67 -18.15 10.65
C LEU A 279 12.90 -17.29 10.37
N THR A 280 14.05 -17.75 10.83
CA THR A 280 15.36 -17.13 10.59
C THR A 280 16.32 -18.17 10.04
N ASP A 281 17.04 -18.89 10.91
CA ASP A 281 18.03 -19.91 10.56
C ASP A 281 17.44 -21.12 9.85
N GLU A 282 16.11 -21.31 9.95
CA GLU A 282 15.36 -22.32 9.22
C GLU A 282 15.32 -22.06 7.71
N MET A 283 15.66 -20.83 7.28
CA MET A 283 15.74 -20.43 5.88
C MET A 283 17.20 -20.15 5.51
N ASP A 284 17.64 -20.66 4.36
CA ASP A 284 19.01 -20.42 3.88
C ASP A 284 19.10 -19.10 3.08
N CYS A 285 18.91 -17.98 3.78
CA CYS A 285 18.93 -16.64 3.22
C CYS A 285 19.40 -15.61 4.24
N ASP A 286 19.92 -14.49 3.73
CA ASP A 286 20.20 -13.31 4.54
C ASP A 286 19.05 -12.30 4.41
N ASP A 287 18.84 -11.52 5.47
CA ASP A 287 17.82 -10.47 5.51
C ASP A 287 18.33 -9.25 4.74
N ASP A 288 18.06 -9.26 3.44
CA ASP A 288 18.41 -8.20 2.51
C ASP A 288 17.26 -8.06 1.50
N TYR A 289 16.90 -6.82 1.19
CA TYR A 289 15.87 -6.52 0.20
C TYR A 289 16.28 -7.04 -1.19
N LEU A 290 17.58 -6.99 -1.51
CA LEU A 290 18.15 -7.62 -2.70
C LEU A 290 17.79 -9.09 -2.85
N GLN A 291 17.67 -9.77 -1.70
CA GLN A 291 17.52 -11.21 -1.58
C GLN A 291 16.08 -11.61 -1.29
N LEU A 292 15.09 -10.73 -1.53
CA LEU A 292 13.67 -11.07 -1.41
C LEU A 292 13.27 -12.28 -2.26
N ALA A 293 13.94 -12.47 -3.41
CA ALA A 293 13.75 -13.65 -4.24
C ALA A 293 14.22 -14.93 -3.54
N ASP A 294 15.35 -14.90 -2.84
CA ASP A 294 15.86 -16.02 -2.05
C ASP A 294 14.96 -16.29 -0.85
N LYS A 295 14.54 -15.26 -0.11
CA LYS A 295 13.55 -15.39 0.99
C LYS A 295 12.27 -16.09 0.50
N THR A 296 11.78 -15.73 -0.69
CA THR A 296 10.61 -16.37 -1.30
C THR A 296 10.88 -17.82 -1.71
N LYS A 297 12.03 -18.08 -2.33
CA LYS A 297 12.48 -19.41 -2.75
C LYS A 297 12.59 -20.37 -1.56
N GLU A 298 13.23 -19.93 -0.47
CA GLU A 298 13.41 -20.71 0.74
C GLU A 298 12.07 -21.02 1.42
N PHE A 299 11.15 -20.06 1.48
CA PHE A 299 9.80 -20.32 1.97
C PHE A 299 9.04 -21.34 1.12
N LEU A 300 9.12 -21.25 -0.21
CA LEU A 300 8.49 -22.23 -1.10
C LEU A 300 9.09 -23.63 -0.92
N HIS A 301 10.40 -23.72 -0.71
CA HIS A 301 11.06 -24.99 -0.38
C HIS A 301 10.59 -25.55 0.98
N LEU A 302 10.50 -24.71 2.02
CA LEU A 302 9.94 -25.10 3.32
C LEU A 302 8.48 -25.55 3.21
N ALA A 303 7.67 -24.82 2.45
CA ALA A 303 6.27 -25.17 2.21
C ALA A 303 6.13 -26.52 1.51
N ALA A 304 6.94 -26.76 0.48
CA ALA A 304 6.94 -28.03 -0.25
C ALA A 304 7.41 -29.22 0.60
N THR A 305 8.28 -29.00 1.59
CA THR A 305 8.87 -30.08 2.40
C THR A 305 8.14 -30.34 3.71
N ARG A 306 7.76 -29.28 4.45
CA ARG A 306 7.09 -29.39 5.76
C ARG A 306 5.58 -29.23 5.72
N TYR A 307 5.06 -28.52 4.72
CA TYR A 307 3.64 -28.26 4.55
C TYR A 307 3.10 -28.85 3.25
N SER A 308 3.65 -30.00 2.83
CA SER A 308 3.34 -30.67 1.55
C SER A 308 1.86 -31.07 1.37
N HIS A 309 1.10 -31.13 2.47
CA HIS A 309 -0.33 -31.44 2.49
C HIS A 309 -1.21 -30.17 2.46
N ALA A 310 -0.63 -28.97 2.49
CA ALA A 310 -1.36 -27.72 2.32
C ALA A 310 -1.96 -27.64 0.91
N GLN A 311 -3.23 -27.25 0.79
CA GLN A 311 -3.85 -27.08 -0.54
C GLN A 311 -3.31 -25.86 -1.28
N TYR A 312 -2.94 -24.82 -0.54
CA TYR A 312 -2.51 -23.54 -1.07
C TYR A 312 -1.32 -22.98 -0.28
N VAL A 313 -0.47 -22.24 -0.99
CA VAL A 313 0.62 -21.46 -0.42
C VAL A 313 0.49 -20.02 -0.90
N MET A 314 0.64 -19.06 -0.01
CA MET A 314 0.59 -17.63 -0.29
C MET A 314 1.85 -16.96 0.23
N VAL A 315 2.35 -15.98 -0.51
CA VAL A 315 3.42 -15.08 -0.08
C VAL A 315 2.84 -13.68 0.05
N ALA A 316 3.18 -13.00 1.13
CA ALA A 316 2.70 -11.68 1.51
C ALA A 316 3.85 -10.80 2.00
N ASP A 317 3.66 -9.49 1.99
CA ASP A 317 4.53 -8.53 2.67
C ASP A 317 3.95 -8.17 4.03
N ASP A 318 4.77 -7.68 4.95
CA ASP A 318 4.34 -7.35 6.32
C ASP A 318 3.60 -6.00 6.44
N ASP A 319 3.53 -5.24 5.37
CA ASP A 319 2.83 -3.95 5.27
C ASP A 319 1.41 -4.06 4.68
N ILE A 320 0.86 -5.28 4.61
CA ILE A 320 -0.47 -5.54 4.04
C ILE A 320 -1.48 -5.99 5.09
N TYR A 321 -2.76 -5.79 4.76
CA TYR A 321 -3.88 -6.36 5.50
C TYR A 321 -4.59 -7.44 4.67
N LEU A 322 -4.77 -8.63 5.23
CA LEU A 322 -5.44 -9.74 4.57
C LEU A 322 -6.79 -10.05 5.22
N ARG A 323 -7.85 -10.09 4.42
CA ARG A 323 -9.17 -10.62 4.81
C ARG A 323 -9.17 -12.14 4.73
N LEU A 324 -8.49 -12.79 5.68
CA LEU A 324 -8.29 -14.24 5.66
C LEU A 324 -9.60 -15.02 5.71
N ASP A 325 -10.65 -14.48 6.33
CA ASP A 325 -12.00 -15.02 6.33
C ASP A 325 -12.56 -15.18 4.90
N GLU A 326 -12.44 -14.13 4.09
CA GLU A 326 -12.87 -14.10 2.70
C GLU A 326 -11.99 -15.00 1.82
N ILE A 327 -10.67 -14.89 1.97
CA ILE A 327 -9.70 -15.66 1.20
C ILE A 327 -9.90 -17.16 1.46
N ALA A 328 -9.99 -17.58 2.73
CA ALA A 328 -10.18 -18.99 3.08
C ALA A 328 -11.52 -19.52 2.56
N ARG A 329 -12.61 -18.74 2.66
CA ARG A 329 -13.91 -19.14 2.12
C ARG A 329 -13.87 -19.33 0.61
N TRP A 330 -13.21 -18.41 -0.10
CA TRP A 330 -13.03 -18.50 -1.54
C TRP A 330 -12.18 -19.72 -1.94
N LEU A 331 -11.04 -19.96 -1.30
CA LEU A 331 -10.18 -21.12 -1.56
C LEU A 331 -10.90 -22.44 -1.30
N ARG A 332 -11.70 -22.54 -0.22
CA ARG A 332 -12.54 -23.73 0.04
C ARG A 332 -13.58 -23.95 -1.06
N SER A 333 -14.20 -22.88 -1.56
CA SER A 333 -15.16 -22.99 -2.68
C SER A 333 -14.50 -23.41 -3.99
N LEU A 334 -13.22 -23.08 -4.17
CA LEU A 334 -12.43 -23.44 -5.34
C LEU A 334 -12.04 -24.93 -5.33
N GLY A 335 -11.87 -25.51 -4.13
CA GLY A 335 -11.33 -26.86 -3.88
C GLY A 335 -9.85 -26.96 -4.26
N PRO A 336 -9.15 -28.10 -4.07
CA PRO A 336 -7.76 -28.24 -4.50
C PRO A 336 -7.59 -28.00 -6.02
N ARG A 337 -6.55 -27.26 -6.41
CA ARG A 337 -6.27 -26.97 -7.83
C ARG A 337 -4.81 -27.23 -8.17
N GLU A 338 -4.59 -27.93 -9.27
CA GLU A 338 -3.26 -28.03 -9.88
C GLU A 338 -2.94 -26.80 -10.72
N ARG A 339 -1.67 -26.38 -10.72
CA ARG A 339 -1.15 -25.28 -11.56
C ARG A 339 -1.92 -23.97 -11.39
N PHE A 340 -2.41 -23.74 -10.17
CA PHE A 340 -3.12 -22.52 -9.81
C PHE A 340 -2.14 -21.44 -9.35
N TYR A 341 -2.25 -20.26 -9.94
CA TYR A 341 -1.48 -19.09 -9.58
C TYR A 341 -2.38 -17.87 -9.69
N ALA A 342 -2.50 -17.10 -8.61
CA ALA A 342 -3.45 -16.00 -8.50
C ALA A 342 -2.85 -14.80 -7.76
N GLY A 343 -3.36 -13.63 -8.10
CA GLY A 343 -2.98 -12.32 -7.56
C GLY A 343 -3.25 -11.24 -8.59
N GLN A 344 -2.72 -10.03 -8.38
CA GLN A 344 -2.84 -8.96 -9.37
C GLN A 344 -1.79 -9.17 -10.47
N VAL A 345 -2.25 -9.56 -11.66
CA VAL A 345 -1.39 -9.80 -12.83
C VAL A 345 -1.61 -8.68 -13.85
N ARG A 346 -0.79 -7.64 -13.76
CA ARG A 346 -0.97 -6.40 -14.53
C ARG A 346 -0.88 -6.60 -16.04
N GLU A 347 -0.09 -7.56 -16.49
CA GLU A 347 0.05 -7.86 -17.92
C GLU A 347 -1.27 -8.33 -18.53
N ILE A 348 -2.06 -9.07 -17.74
CA ILE A 348 -3.40 -9.53 -18.11
C ILE A 348 -4.39 -8.38 -18.00
N GLU A 349 -4.40 -7.66 -16.86
CA GLU A 349 -5.34 -6.53 -16.63
C GLU A 349 -5.20 -5.42 -17.68
N ASN A 350 -3.96 -5.06 -18.02
CA ASN A 350 -3.67 -3.97 -18.95
C ASN A 350 -3.54 -4.44 -20.41
N ALA A 351 -3.71 -5.74 -20.66
CA ALA A 351 -3.47 -6.40 -21.94
C ALA A 351 -2.15 -5.95 -22.60
N ARG A 352 -1.11 -5.74 -21.77
CA ARG A 352 0.16 -5.16 -22.18
C ARG A 352 1.30 -5.75 -21.37
N LYS A 353 2.33 -6.19 -22.06
CA LYS A 353 3.54 -6.73 -21.43
C LYS A 353 4.34 -5.64 -20.73
N THR A 354 4.94 -6.00 -19.60
CA THR A 354 5.75 -5.07 -18.78
C THR A 354 7.21 -5.17 -19.21
N PRO A 355 7.83 -4.07 -19.68
CA PRO A 355 9.26 -4.05 -19.94
C PRO A 355 10.06 -4.03 -18.62
N PRO A 356 11.25 -4.65 -18.56
CA PRO A 356 12.15 -4.49 -17.41
C PRO A 356 12.48 -3.01 -17.19
N THR A 357 12.64 -2.61 -15.92
CA THR A 357 13.01 -1.23 -15.63
C THR A 357 14.49 -1.04 -15.93
N ARG A 358 14.82 -0.22 -16.93
CA ARG A 358 16.20 0.09 -17.32
C ARG A 358 16.74 1.41 -16.74
N ALA A 359 15.96 2.08 -15.90
CA ALA A 359 16.40 3.29 -15.23
C ALA A 359 17.30 2.92 -14.04
N ALA A 360 18.58 3.29 -14.10
CA ALA A 360 19.60 2.91 -13.11
C ALA A 360 19.29 3.37 -11.67
N GLY A 361 18.40 4.35 -11.50
CA GLY A 361 17.94 4.83 -10.19
C GLY A 361 16.54 4.35 -9.76
N SER A 362 16.03 3.27 -10.33
CA SER A 362 14.70 2.74 -10.03
C SER A 362 14.77 1.32 -9.52
N PRO A 363 13.99 0.91 -8.50
CA PRO A 363 14.21 -0.19 -7.55
C PRO A 363 14.03 -1.59 -8.06
N HIS A 364 13.81 -1.63 -9.34
CA HIS A 364 13.53 -2.79 -10.11
C HIS A 364 14.48 -2.74 -11.31
N TYR A 365 15.62 -2.06 -11.15
CA TYR A 365 16.59 -1.86 -12.19
C TYR A 365 17.13 -3.22 -12.55
N LEU A 366 16.82 -3.62 -13.77
CA LEU A 366 17.28 -4.87 -14.31
C LEU A 366 18.12 -4.50 -15.52
N SER A 367 19.43 -4.74 -15.45
CA SER A 367 20.33 -4.42 -16.55
C SER A 367 20.09 -5.34 -17.73
N GLU A 368 20.41 -4.89 -18.95
CA GLU A 368 20.31 -5.73 -20.14
C GLU A 368 21.29 -6.92 -20.09
N GLN A 369 22.41 -6.76 -19.39
CA GLN A 369 23.38 -7.84 -19.17
C GLN A 369 22.81 -8.96 -18.28
N VAL A 370 22.08 -8.61 -17.22
CA VAL A 370 21.45 -9.59 -16.30
C VAL A 370 20.17 -10.18 -16.92
N TYR A 371 19.40 -9.37 -17.64
CA TYR A 371 18.18 -9.81 -18.30
C TYR A 371 18.05 -9.17 -19.69
N PRO A 372 18.46 -9.88 -20.76
CA PRO A 372 18.52 -9.32 -22.11
C PRO A 372 17.15 -9.23 -22.79
N LEU A 373 16.10 -9.85 -22.24
CA LEU A 373 14.77 -9.81 -22.83
C LEU A 373 14.11 -8.43 -22.59
N ASN A 374 13.29 -8.00 -23.55
CA ASN A 374 12.61 -6.71 -23.52
C ASN A 374 11.29 -6.71 -22.72
N GLU A 375 10.88 -7.88 -22.23
CA GLU A 375 9.59 -8.11 -21.60
C GLU A 375 9.77 -9.06 -20.42
N LEU A 376 9.20 -8.72 -19.27
CA LEU A 376 9.12 -9.60 -18.11
C LEU A 376 8.03 -10.65 -18.32
N PRO A 377 8.17 -11.86 -17.74
CA PRO A 377 7.07 -12.82 -17.71
C PRO A 377 5.89 -12.23 -16.90
N PRO A 378 4.64 -12.65 -17.21
CA PRO A 378 3.51 -12.34 -16.35
C PRO A 378 3.80 -12.81 -14.92
N HIS A 379 3.65 -11.91 -13.96
CA HIS A 379 3.90 -12.18 -12.55
C HIS A 379 2.75 -11.63 -11.74
N ALA A 380 2.36 -12.35 -10.69
CA ALA A 380 1.44 -11.81 -9.71
C ALA A 380 2.26 -10.98 -8.73
N GLY A 381 1.99 -9.69 -8.71
CA GLY A 381 2.33 -8.86 -7.58
C GLY A 381 1.11 -8.73 -6.69
N LEU A 382 1.33 -8.51 -5.40
CA LEU A 382 0.37 -7.73 -4.64
C LEU A 382 0.96 -6.33 -4.56
N LYS A 383 0.56 -5.44 -5.47
CA LYS A 383 0.58 -4.04 -5.10
C LYS A 383 -0.69 -3.84 -4.31
N VAL A 384 -0.55 -3.89 -2.99
CA VAL A 384 -1.46 -3.13 -2.15
C VAL A 384 -1.09 -1.70 -2.49
N PRO A 385 -1.89 -0.93 -3.25
CA PRO A 385 -1.91 0.48 -2.91
C PRO A 385 -2.23 0.48 -1.43
N PHE A 386 -1.23 0.74 -0.57
CA PHE A 386 -1.42 0.90 0.87
C PHE A 386 -2.46 2.01 1.03
N PHE A 387 -3.71 1.59 0.96
CA PHE A 387 -4.83 2.27 1.49
C PHE A 387 -4.91 1.63 2.89
N PRO A 388 -4.44 2.29 3.97
CA PRO A 388 -5.38 2.32 5.09
C PRO A 388 -6.66 2.81 4.40
N SER A 389 -7.79 2.19 4.65
CA SER A 389 -8.99 2.20 3.80
C SER A 389 -9.54 3.59 3.35
N ASN A 390 -8.80 4.70 3.53
CA ASN A 390 -8.82 5.98 2.83
C ASN A 390 -7.47 6.71 2.42
N GLU A 391 -6.21 6.27 2.65
CA GLU A 391 -5.00 7.10 2.35
C GLU A 391 -4.33 6.77 1.00
N THR A 392 -4.18 7.77 0.15
CA THR A 392 -3.53 7.71 -1.18
C THR A 392 -2.01 7.94 -1.08
N VAL A 393 -1.22 7.49 -2.07
CA VAL A 393 0.22 7.80 -2.18
C VAL A 393 0.52 9.31 -2.09
N ALA A 394 -0.43 10.13 -2.54
CA ALA A 394 -0.33 11.57 -2.46
C ALA A 394 -0.47 12.10 -1.02
N GLU A 395 -1.26 11.45 -0.17
CA GLU A 395 -1.43 11.79 1.25
C GLU A 395 -0.26 11.24 2.09
N TYR A 396 0.18 10.02 1.81
CA TYR A 396 1.36 9.41 2.45
C TYR A 396 2.66 10.22 2.21
N SER A 397 2.93 10.59 0.95
CA SER A 397 4.10 11.42 0.60
C SER A 397 4.03 12.84 1.17
N ARG A 398 2.82 13.40 1.30
CA ARG A 398 2.59 14.68 2.00
C ARG A 398 2.93 14.57 3.49
N ARG A 399 2.55 13.47 4.14
CA ARG A 399 2.81 13.22 5.55
C ARG A 399 4.30 13.01 5.86
N LEU A 400 5.02 12.24 5.03
CA LEU A 400 6.47 12.08 5.15
C LEU A 400 7.23 13.37 4.83
N CYS A 401 6.77 14.15 3.84
CA CYS A 401 7.34 15.46 3.54
C CYS A 401 7.25 16.40 4.74
N ALA A 402 6.09 16.43 5.40
CA ALA A 402 5.85 17.20 6.60
C ALA A 402 6.83 16.82 7.72
N GLN A 403 7.02 15.51 7.97
CA GLN A 403 7.99 15.04 8.97
C GLN A 403 9.44 15.40 8.60
N ALA A 404 9.86 15.20 7.35
CA ALA A 404 11.22 15.50 6.90
C ALA A 404 11.54 17.01 7.01
N ARG A 405 10.57 17.88 6.77
CA ARG A 405 10.72 19.34 6.88
C ARG A 405 10.70 19.82 8.33
N LEU A 406 9.99 19.11 9.20
CA LEU A 406 9.98 19.35 10.63
C LEU A 406 11.32 18.99 11.31
N HIS A 407 11.96 17.90 10.88
CA HIS A 407 13.20 17.38 11.48
C HIS A 407 14.49 17.86 10.78
N PHE A 408 14.44 18.25 9.50
CA PHE A 408 15.60 18.70 8.72
C PHE A 408 15.29 19.98 7.90
N PRO A 409 15.29 21.16 8.54
CA PRO A 409 14.94 22.42 7.88
C PRO A 409 15.92 22.75 6.75
N GLY A 410 15.41 22.85 5.51
CA GLY A 410 16.20 23.18 4.31
C GLY A 410 16.64 21.98 3.46
N ALA A 411 16.46 20.74 3.94
CA ALA A 411 16.77 19.53 3.16
C ALA A 411 15.72 19.22 2.07
N VAL A 412 14.54 19.85 2.15
CA VAL A 412 13.41 19.58 1.28
C VAL A 412 12.79 20.90 0.80
N THR A 413 12.86 21.14 -0.52
CA THR A 413 12.47 22.40 -1.19
C THR A 413 10.98 22.54 -1.42
N THR A 414 10.29 21.49 -1.85
CA THR A 414 8.83 21.44 -1.97
C THR A 414 8.33 20.04 -1.66
N CYS A 415 7.07 19.85 -1.26
CA CYS A 415 6.53 18.49 -1.10
C CYS A 415 6.26 17.77 -2.42
N THR A 416 6.27 18.50 -3.53
CA THR A 416 6.22 17.92 -4.87
C THR A 416 7.59 17.38 -5.23
N ASP A 417 8.67 18.14 -5.02
CA ASP A 417 10.05 17.64 -5.12
C ASP A 417 10.32 16.57 -4.08
N PHE A 418 9.80 16.67 -2.86
CA PHE A 418 9.91 15.61 -1.87
C PHE A 418 9.10 14.42 -2.29
N ARG A 419 7.88 14.56 -2.79
CA ARG A 419 7.10 13.44 -3.29
C ARG A 419 7.79 12.83 -4.49
N ASP A 420 8.40 13.62 -5.36
CA ASP A 420 9.05 13.13 -6.57
C ASP A 420 10.46 12.63 -6.27
N GLN A 421 11.14 13.12 -5.23
CA GLN A 421 12.38 12.61 -4.64
C GLN A 421 12.10 11.40 -3.78
N LEU A 422 11.04 11.35 -2.98
CA LEU A 422 10.57 10.22 -2.18
C LEU A 422 9.96 9.16 -3.08
N ARG A 423 9.30 9.52 -4.18
CA ARG A 423 8.86 8.57 -5.22
C ARG A 423 10.05 8.17 -6.09
N SER A 424 11.05 9.02 -6.25
CA SER A 424 12.34 8.68 -6.87
C SER A 424 13.29 7.97 -5.90
N ALA A 425 13.10 8.04 -4.59
CA ALA A 425 13.95 7.51 -3.51
C ALA A 425 13.30 6.39 -2.73
N LEU A 426 11.99 6.17 -2.86
CA LEU A 426 11.34 4.86 -2.75
C LEU A 426 11.48 4.14 -4.10
N ARG A 427 11.79 4.86 -5.18
CA ARG A 427 12.37 4.25 -6.38
C ARG A 427 13.88 4.03 -6.26
N LEU A 428 14.65 4.84 -5.55
CA LEU A 428 16.08 4.60 -5.36
C LEU A 428 16.34 3.70 -4.15
N SER A 429 15.64 3.80 -3.02
CA SER A 429 15.83 2.95 -1.82
C SER A 429 15.40 1.53 -2.09
N TYR A 430 14.33 1.35 -2.84
CA TYR A 430 13.92 0.02 -3.27
C TYR A 430 14.98 -0.49 -4.32
N ASN A 431 15.93 0.36 -4.77
CA ASN A 431 17.08 0.10 -5.67
C ASN A 431 18.46 0.11 -4.98
N ASP A 432 18.56 0.70 -3.79
CA ASP A 432 19.74 0.91 -2.95
C ASP A 432 19.69 -0.05 -1.74
N GLU A 433 18.52 -0.53 -1.33
CA GLU A 433 18.36 -1.85 -0.70
C GLU A 433 18.49 -2.96 -1.77
N LEU A 434 18.68 -2.58 -3.04
CA LEU A 434 19.16 -3.41 -4.15
C LEU A 434 20.71 -3.28 -4.33
N LEU A 435 21.44 -2.86 -3.26
CA LEU A 435 22.91 -2.88 -3.14
C LEU A 435 23.38 -3.57 -1.84
#